data_AF-A0A4Q3YJJ7-F1
#
_entry.id   AF-A0A4Q3YJJ7-F1
#
_cell.length_a   1.000
_cell.length_b   1.000
_cell.length_c   1.000
_cell.angle_alpha   90.00
_cell.angle_beta   90.00
_cell.angle_gamma   90.00
#
_symmetry.space_group_name_H-M   'P 1'
#
loop_
_entity.id
_entity.type
_entity.pdbx_description
1 polymer ?
#
loop_
_entity_poly.entity_id
_entity_poly.type
_entity_poly.pdbx_seq_one_letter_code
_entity_poly.pdbx_strand_id
1 'polypeptide(L)' 'MDRIRLVGGNELHGEIPISGAKNAALPLMIASLLTKDPLVLENVPRLADVTQLEKILENHGVDVAV' A
#
# COMPACT_ATOMS: atom_id res chain seq x y z
N MET A 1 0.24 22.82 -5.17
CA MET A 1 0.91 21.83 -6.02
C MET A 1 2.18 21.42 -5.32
N ASP A 2 2.30 20.13 -5.01
CA ASP A 2 3.53 19.61 -4.43
C ASP A 2 4.64 19.62 -5.48
N ARG A 3 5.86 19.90 -5.05
CA ARG A 3 7.04 19.90 -5.91
C ARG A 3 8.21 19.29 -5.19
N ILE A 4 9.00 18.53 -5.94
CA ILE A 4 10.27 17.99 -5.49
C ILE A 4 11.37 18.80 -6.18
N ARG A 5 12.29 19.36 -5.38
CA ARG A 5 13.51 20.01 -5.89
C ARG A 5 14.70 19.15 -5.51
N LEU A 6 15.46 18.71 -6.51
CA LEU A 6 16.67 17.92 -6.33
C LEU A 6 17.90 18.81 -6.51
N VAL A 7 18.93 18.56 -5.70
CA VAL A 7 20.28 19.12 -5.87
C VAL A 7 21.21 17.96 -6.18
N GLY A 8 21.75 17.95 -7.40
CA GLY A 8 22.68 16.89 -7.84
C GLY A 8 24.07 17.01 -7.23
N GLY A 9 24.96 16.09 -7.61
CA GLY A 9 26.38 16.13 -7.26
C GLY A 9 26.81 15.18 -6.13
N ASN A 10 25.90 14.39 -5.56
CA ASN A 10 26.20 13.43 -4.51
C ASN A 10 25.89 12.00 -5.00
N GLU A 11 26.87 11.10 -4.90
CA GLU A 11 26.65 9.66 -5.07
C GLU A 11 25.87 9.11 -3.87
N LEU A 12 24.93 8.20 -4.12
CA LEU A 12 24.14 7.57 -3.07
C LEU A 12 24.92 6.39 -2.47
N HIS A 13 25.03 6.35 -1.15
CA HIS A 13 25.60 5.22 -0.41
C HIS A 13 24.65 4.81 0.71
N GLY A 14 24.40 3.50 0.82
CA GLY A 14 23.56 2.92 1.86
C GLY A 14 22.53 1.96 1.28
N GLU A 15 21.71 1.42 2.17
CA GLU A 15 20.63 0.49 1.87
C GLU A 15 19.36 0.96 2.56
N ILE A 16 18.22 0.78 1.91
CA ILE A 16 16.91 1.04 2.50
C ILE A 16 16.01 -0.17 2.27
N PRO A 17 15.15 -0.54 3.24
CA PRO A 17 14.14 -1.56 3.01
C PRO A 17 13.10 -1.04 2.00
N ILE A 18 12.59 -1.93 1.16
CA ILE A 18 11.51 -1.63 0.21
C ILE A 18 10.23 -2.29 0.73
N SER A 19 9.11 -1.58 0.62
CA SER A 19 7.80 -2.16 0.88
C SER A 19 7.41 -3.19 -0.19
N GLY A 20 6.35 -3.95 0.05
CA GLY A 20 5.79 -4.88 -0.92
C GLY A 20 5.31 -4.22 -2.22
N ALA A 21 5.06 -5.05 -3.23
CA ALA A 21 4.66 -4.58 -4.55
C ALA A 21 3.18 -4.18 -4.57
N LYS A 22 2.88 -2.98 -5.09
CA LYS A 22 1.51 -2.49 -5.28
C LYS A 22 0.61 -3.51 -5.99
N ASN A 23 1.10 -4.05 -7.10
CA ASN A 23 0.32 -4.94 -7.96
C ASN A 23 0.10 -6.33 -7.34
N ALA A 24 0.83 -6.68 -6.28
CA ALA A 24 0.53 -7.85 -5.45
C ALA A 24 -0.44 -7.49 -4.33
N ALA A 25 -0.25 -6.34 -3.66
CA ALA A 25 -1.08 -5.90 -2.55
C ALA A 25 -2.54 -5.67 -2.94
N LEU A 26 -2.82 -4.95 -4.04
CA LEU A 26 -4.20 -4.58 -4.40
C LEU A 26 -5.11 -5.79 -4.66
N PRO A 27 -4.70 -6.82 -5.45
CA PRO A 27 -5.51 -8.03 -5.60
C PRO A 27 -5.69 -8.82 -4.29
N LEU A 28 -4.65 -8.86 -3.44
CA LEU A 28 -4.74 -9.52 -2.14
C LEU A 28 -5.73 -8.81 -1.19
N MET A 29 -5.78 -7.48 -1.22
CA MET A 29 -6.80 -6.73 -0.47
C MET A 29 -8.22 -7.09 -0.96
N ILE A 30 -8.43 -7.22 -2.27
CA ILE A 30 -9.72 -7.61 -2.84
C ILE A 30 -10.12 -9.04 -2.43
N ALA A 31 -9.14 -9.94 -2.24
CA ALA A 31 -9.40 -11.31 -1.79
C ALA A 31 -10.07 -11.37 -0.40
N SER A 32 -10.02 -10.30 0.41
CA SER A 32 -10.79 -10.19 1.65
C SER A 32 -12.31 -10.38 1.44
N LEU A 33 -12.82 -10.07 0.25
CA LEU A 33 -14.24 -10.26 -0.10
C LEU A 33 -14.64 -11.74 -0.28
N LEU A 34 -13.66 -12.64 -0.35
CA LEU A 34 -13.89 -14.07 -0.61
C LEU A 34 -14.04 -14.91 0.67
N THR A 35 -13.83 -14.31 1.84
CA THR A 35 -13.94 -15.00 3.14
C THR A 35 -14.54 -14.07 4.20
N LYS A 36 -15.06 -14.65 5.28
CA LYS A 36 -15.46 -13.92 6.49
C LYS A 36 -14.35 -13.88 7.54
N ASP A 37 -13.30 -14.68 7.35
CA ASP A 37 -12.18 -14.73 8.27
C ASP A 37 -11.27 -13.50 8.07
N PRO A 38 -10.61 -13.00 9.13
CA PRO A 38 -9.64 -11.93 8.98
C PRO A 38 -8.50 -12.30 8.04
N LEU A 39 -8.18 -11.40 7.10
CA LEU A 39 -7.00 -11.50 6.23
C LEU A 39 -5.92 -10.54 6.74
N VAL A 40 -4.76 -11.09 7.12
CA VAL A 40 -3.60 -10.30 7.54
C VAL A 40 -2.64 -10.15 6.36
N LEU A 41 -2.44 -8.91 5.91
CA LEU A 41 -1.49 -8.59 4.85
C LEU A 41 -0.27 -7.87 5.44
N GLU A 42 0.89 -8.51 5.34
CA GLU A 42 2.15 -7.93 5.79
C GLU A 42 2.85 -7.20 4.63
N ASN A 43 3.69 -6.22 4.97
CA ASN A 43 4.52 -5.49 4.01
C ASN A 43 3.72 -4.74 2.91
N VAL A 44 2.50 -4.28 3.22
CA VAL A 44 1.67 -3.50 2.28
C VAL A 44 2.30 -2.11 2.04
N PRO A 45 2.46 -1.66 0.78
CA PRO A 45 3.06 -0.36 0.50
C PRO A 45 2.11 0.80 0.82
N ARG A 46 2.65 1.89 1.37
CA ARG A 46 1.88 3.12 1.67
C ARG A 46 1.73 3.98 0.42
N LEU A 47 0.72 3.68 -0.38
CA LEU A 47 0.44 4.36 -1.66
C LEU A 47 -0.99 4.88 -1.70
N ALA A 48 -1.23 5.94 -2.49
CA ALA A 48 -2.57 6.50 -2.67
C ALA A 48 -3.57 5.45 -3.17
N ASP A 49 -3.16 4.57 -4.10
CA ASP A 49 -3.99 3.48 -4.61
C ASP A 49 -4.43 2.50 -3.51
N VAL A 50 -3.57 2.22 -2.52
CA VAL A 50 -3.88 1.35 -1.38
C VAL A 50 -4.91 2.02 -0.48
N THR A 51 -4.66 3.28 -0.07
CA THR A 51 -5.62 4.05 0.75
C THR A 51 -6.97 4.25 0.05
N GLN A 52 -6.97 4.40 -1.27
CA GLN A 52 -8.21 4.51 -2.02
C GLN A 52 -8.97 3.19 -2.07
N LEU A 53 -8.26 2.06 -2.22
CA LEU A 53 -8.88 0.75 -2.20
C LEU A 53 -9.42 0.37 -0.81
N GLU A 54 -8.72 0.73 0.28
CA GLU A 54 -9.22 0.58 1.66
C GLU A 54 -10.61 1.21 1.80
N LYS A 55 -10.76 2.48 1.39
CA LYS A 55 -12.06 3.18 1.42
C LYS A 55 -13.14 2.52 0.57
N ILE A 56 -12.75 1.96 -0.59
CA ILE A 56 -13.70 1.23 -1.43
C ILE A 56 -14.16 -0.03 -0.71
N LEU A 57 -13.25 -0.80 -0.11
CA LEU A 57 -13.57 -2.03 0.63
C LEU A 57 -14.41 -1.74 1.88
N GLU A 58 -14.10 -0.67 2.64
CA GLU A 58 -14.91 -0.19 3.76
C GLU A 58 -16.35 0.12 3.33
N ASN A 59 -16.53 0.80 2.19
CA ASN A 59 -17.87 1.05 1.62
C ASN A 59 -18.61 -0.23 1.19
N HIS A 60 -17.89 -1.34 1.01
CA HIS A 60 -18.47 -2.67 0.72
C HIS A 60 -18.59 -3.54 1.98
N GLY A 61 -18.41 -2.97 3.18
CA GLY A 61 -18.61 -3.64 4.46
C GLY A 61 -17.41 -4.45 4.96
N VAL A 62 -16.22 -4.21 4.41
CA VAL A 62 -14.97 -4.78 4.95
C VAL A 62 -14.42 -3.85 6.03
N ASP A 63 -14.30 -4.35 7.26
CA ASP A 63 -13.59 -3.63 8.31
C ASP A 63 -12.08 -3.70 8.04
N VAL A 64 -11.42 -2.54 8.01
CA VAL A 64 -9.97 -2.42 7.81
C VAL A 64 -9.32 -1.90 9.09
N ALA A 65 -8.24 -2.54 9.51
CA ALA A 65 -7.40 -2.11 10.63
C ALA A 65 -5.93 -2.13 10.19
N VAL A 66 -5.17 -1.11 10.62
CA VAL A 66 -3.75 -0.91 10.29
C VAL A 66 -2.92 -0.84 11.55
#